data_AF-A0A8H8YYB8-F1
#
_entry.id   AF-A0A8H8YYB8-F1
#
_cell.length_a   1.000
_cell.length_b   1.000
_cell.length_c   1.000
_cell.angle_alpha   90.00
_cell.angle_beta   90.00
_cell.angle_gamma   90.00
#
_symmetry.space_group_name_H-M   'P 1'
#
loop_
_entity.id
_entity.type
_entity.pdbx_description
1 polymer ?
#
loop_
_entity_poly.entity_id
_entity_poly.type
_entity_poly.pdbx_seq_one_letter_code
_entity_poly.pdbx_strand_id
1 'polypeptide(L)'
;MAAKRSLVLHRLTGTLLFLIMSIALPVSPGTFEFAGREYGANVITHPPGYDGRGGNMIVTVGIAPSSTYAAEMVVPIQNAVDTWNNLIPTTENVVREGSNVPAHQFDFESVALHELGHCLGLGHPNLASESGLTGMDRNYTSSTKGADGQFNLASGADAVIGSGDDLRGDDVNLHWFQKSNNNPFSVAERVDQTTYSRDLVDLPPGQSFAANADRNVGRLWGIHDTEAVMQQGIISGEAQRTLTGDDVATLRLAMSGLDRLAGTTDDYTVQLEFVGLSDNADIVFSFDGSRASFAVCEIRAVQIDPLHFTISQGRIYFNANIAWFFNDVPAPTPPKYSTPSPAIFANDIAGSITLQQNDTLKITLSLNPGVYIGKLADYWLRAATPMGVFWLSDRFEFIPSDQPIRAYGGKLFVIDRFPILTIPANQLPLGTYTLTFAVDDNLDGVANGTFQASIDVTITP
;
A
#
# COMPACT_ATOMS: atom_id res chain seq x y z
N MET A 1 61.34 -39.74 -33.48
CA MET A 1 60.34 -38.89 -34.18
C MET A 1 58.99 -39.08 -33.50
N ALA A 2 58.27 -38.00 -33.19
CA ALA A 2 57.05 -38.06 -32.40
C ALA A 2 55.80 -37.91 -33.28
N ALA A 3 54.74 -38.66 -32.95
CA ALA A 3 53.39 -38.42 -33.45
C ALA A 3 52.39 -38.78 -32.34
N LYS A 4 52.08 -37.81 -31.47
CA LYS A 4 50.98 -37.94 -30.49
C LYS A 4 49.66 -37.99 -31.26
N ARG A 5 48.81 -39.00 -31.01
CA ARG A 5 47.37 -38.91 -31.31
C ARG A 5 46.64 -38.63 -30.00
N SER A 6 46.09 -37.42 -29.89
CA SER A 6 45.19 -37.03 -28.81
C SER A 6 43.81 -37.62 -29.07
N LEU A 7 43.20 -38.25 -28.07
CA LEU A 7 41.78 -38.63 -28.14
C LEU A 7 40.96 -37.53 -27.47
N VAL A 8 40.08 -36.88 -28.23
CA VAL A 8 39.32 -35.71 -27.77
C VAL A 8 38.17 -36.14 -26.87
N LEU A 9 38.26 -35.77 -25.59
CA LEU A 9 37.18 -35.89 -24.62
C LEU A 9 36.03 -34.96 -25.04
N HIS A 10 34.90 -35.52 -25.46
CA HIS A 10 33.70 -34.73 -25.77
C HIS A 10 33.12 -34.18 -24.46
N ARG A 11 33.29 -32.87 -24.21
CA ARG A 11 32.48 -32.16 -23.23
C ARG A 11 31.09 -31.95 -23.81
N LEU A 12 30.06 -32.51 -23.19
CA LEU A 12 28.71 -31.99 -23.37
C LEU A 12 28.64 -30.60 -22.74
N THR A 13 28.75 -29.57 -23.57
CA THR A 13 28.32 -28.22 -23.19
C THR A 13 26.81 -28.16 -23.28
N GLY A 14 26.13 -28.23 -22.13
CA GLY A 14 24.71 -27.92 -22.06
C GLY A 14 24.47 -26.48 -22.52
N THR A 15 23.64 -26.31 -23.55
CA THR A 15 23.28 -25.00 -24.07
C THR A 15 22.27 -24.36 -23.12
N LEU A 16 22.72 -23.45 -22.25
CA LEU A 16 21.82 -22.64 -21.44
C LEU A 16 21.07 -21.70 -22.38
N LEU A 17 19.75 -21.89 -22.50
CA LEU A 17 18.91 -21.11 -23.41
C LEU A 17 18.63 -19.74 -22.77
N PHE A 18 19.49 -18.75 -23.06
CA PHE A 18 19.22 -17.36 -22.71
C PHE A 18 18.06 -16.81 -23.55
N LEU A 19 16.87 -16.81 -22.98
CA LEU A 19 15.69 -16.23 -23.59
C LEU A 19 15.74 -14.70 -23.45
N ILE A 20 15.96 -14.00 -24.56
CA ILE A 20 15.75 -12.54 -24.64
C ILE A 20 14.31 -12.34 -25.11
N MET A 21 13.39 -12.18 -24.17
CA MET A 21 12.05 -11.68 -24.44
C MET A 21 11.98 -10.19 -24.10
N SER A 22 11.50 -9.40 -25.06
CA SER A 22 10.98 -8.05 -24.84
C SER A 22 9.48 -8.14 -25.05
N ILE A 23 8.76 -8.50 -24.00
CA ILE A 23 7.30 -8.56 -23.96
C ILE A 23 6.85 -7.64 -22.83
N ALA A 24 5.91 -6.75 -23.11
CA ALA A 24 5.13 -6.11 -22.06
C ALA A 24 4.21 -7.19 -21.48
N LEU A 25 4.62 -7.75 -20.34
CA LEU A 25 3.94 -8.84 -19.67
C LEU A 25 2.74 -8.32 -18.85
N PRO A 26 1.77 -9.18 -18.50
CA PRO A 26 0.66 -8.81 -17.63
C PRO A 26 1.12 -8.72 -16.18
N VAL A 27 0.47 -7.86 -15.42
CA VAL A 27 1.03 -7.40 -14.15
C VAL A 27 -0.10 -7.41 -13.08
N SER A 28 0.13 -7.78 -11.79
CA SER A 28 -0.75 -7.41 -10.62
C SER A 28 -0.13 -7.32 -9.20
N PRO A 29 -0.55 -6.44 -8.24
CA PRO A 29 -0.67 -6.76 -6.83
C PRO A 29 -1.96 -7.53 -6.61
N GLY A 30 -2.01 -8.19 -5.47
CA GLY A 30 -2.64 -9.49 -5.33
C GLY A 30 -2.20 -10.53 -6.36
N THR A 31 -1.41 -10.26 -7.39
CA THR A 31 -0.91 -11.31 -8.30
C THR A 31 0.60 -11.12 -8.49
N PHE A 32 1.18 -11.68 -9.54
CA PHE A 32 2.59 -11.54 -9.84
C PHE A 32 2.79 -11.45 -11.35
N GLU A 33 3.88 -10.82 -11.75
CA GLU A 33 4.47 -10.98 -13.08
C GLU A 33 4.48 -12.47 -13.49
N PHE A 34 4.25 -12.75 -14.77
CA PHE A 34 4.07 -14.10 -15.34
C PHE A 34 2.85 -14.91 -14.84
N ALA A 35 2.10 -14.50 -13.81
CA ALA A 35 0.88 -15.19 -13.39
C ALA A 35 -0.20 -15.07 -14.48
N GLY A 36 -0.74 -16.21 -14.93
CA GLY A 36 -1.67 -16.19 -16.06
C GLY A 36 -1.85 -17.53 -16.76
N ARG A 37 -2.34 -17.49 -18.01
CA ARG A 37 -2.61 -18.69 -18.83
C ARG A 37 -1.35 -19.41 -19.31
N GLU A 38 -0.24 -18.70 -19.47
CA GLU A 38 0.98 -19.24 -20.06
C GLU A 38 1.78 -20.08 -19.05
N TYR A 39 1.98 -19.55 -17.84
CA TYR A 39 2.79 -20.18 -16.79
C TYR A 39 1.98 -20.73 -15.60
N GLY A 40 0.70 -20.32 -15.49
CA GLY A 40 -0.22 -20.77 -14.45
C GLY A 40 -0.65 -19.63 -13.51
N ALA A 41 -1.86 -19.73 -12.97
CA ALA A 41 -2.43 -18.73 -12.07
C ALA A 41 -1.79 -18.71 -10.67
N ASN A 42 -1.08 -19.77 -10.28
CA ASN A 42 -0.42 -19.89 -8.97
C ASN A 42 1.03 -19.37 -8.96
N VAL A 43 1.50 -18.77 -10.07
CA VAL A 43 2.89 -18.31 -10.18
C VAL A 43 3.16 -17.15 -9.22
N ILE A 44 4.34 -17.18 -8.61
CA ILE A 44 4.92 -16.07 -7.84
C ILE A 44 6.23 -15.65 -8.51
N THR A 45 6.41 -14.36 -8.71
CA THR A 45 7.65 -13.79 -9.24
C THR A 45 8.36 -13.01 -8.14
N HIS A 46 9.64 -13.33 -7.94
CA HIS A 46 10.48 -12.78 -6.89
C HIS A 46 11.42 -11.70 -7.46
N PRO A 47 11.82 -10.70 -6.63
CA PRO A 47 12.75 -9.65 -7.05
C PRO A 47 14.16 -10.19 -7.40
N PRO A 48 15.02 -9.34 -7.99
CA PRO A 48 16.39 -9.69 -8.32
C PRO A 48 17.18 -10.33 -7.18
N GLY A 49 17.81 -11.48 -7.46
CA GLY A 49 18.73 -12.14 -6.54
C GLY A 49 18.14 -13.27 -5.70
N TYR A 50 16.82 -13.49 -5.72
CA TYR A 50 16.23 -14.62 -4.99
C TYR A 50 16.54 -15.95 -5.69
N ASP A 51 17.08 -16.92 -4.95
CA ASP A 51 17.49 -18.22 -5.49
C ASP A 51 16.86 -19.43 -4.77
N GLY A 52 15.77 -19.20 -4.04
CA GLY A 52 15.10 -20.22 -3.20
C GLY A 52 15.70 -20.37 -1.81
N ARG A 53 16.58 -19.44 -1.37
CA ARG A 53 17.11 -19.37 0.00
C ARG A 53 16.70 -18.08 0.68
N GLY A 54 16.40 -18.19 1.96
CA GLY A 54 16.01 -17.07 2.79
C GLY A 54 17.17 -16.18 3.24
N GLY A 55 16.83 -15.04 3.84
CA GLY A 55 17.78 -14.04 4.35
C GLY A 55 17.48 -12.62 3.88
N ASN A 56 18.43 -11.69 4.06
CA ASN A 56 18.30 -10.33 3.54
C ASN A 56 18.87 -10.24 2.12
N MET A 57 18.03 -9.83 1.17
CA MET A 57 18.33 -9.73 -0.25
C MET A 57 18.45 -8.25 -0.64
N ILE A 58 19.63 -7.85 -1.10
CA ILE A 58 19.88 -6.49 -1.58
C ILE A 58 19.59 -6.43 -3.08
N VAL A 59 18.75 -5.48 -3.50
CA VAL A 59 18.46 -5.17 -4.90
C VAL A 59 18.95 -3.76 -5.18
N THR A 60 19.91 -3.61 -6.09
CA THR A 60 20.45 -2.29 -6.43
C THR A 60 19.54 -1.55 -7.42
N VAL A 61 19.31 -0.26 -7.15
CA VAL A 61 18.47 0.63 -7.94
C VAL A 61 19.31 1.80 -8.45
N GLY A 62 19.38 1.98 -9.76
CA GLY A 62 20.18 3.03 -10.40
C GLY A 62 19.39 3.85 -11.41
N ILE A 63 19.95 4.99 -11.79
CA ILE A 63 19.50 5.83 -12.91
C ILE A 63 20.53 5.73 -14.03
N ALA A 64 20.12 5.50 -15.27
CA ALA A 64 21.03 5.52 -16.42
C ALA A 64 21.68 6.93 -16.53
N PRO A 65 23.02 7.08 -16.45
CA PRO A 65 23.68 8.39 -16.43
C PRO A 65 23.43 9.24 -17.68
N SER A 66 23.09 8.61 -18.81
CA SER A 66 22.73 9.27 -20.06
C SER A 66 21.23 9.58 -20.21
N SER A 67 20.40 9.27 -19.21
CA SER A 67 18.97 9.52 -19.26
C SER A 67 18.67 11.02 -19.36
N THR A 68 17.59 11.36 -20.08
CA THR A 68 16.96 12.67 -19.89
C THR A 68 16.44 12.76 -18.45
N TYR A 69 16.48 13.95 -17.85
CA TYR A 69 16.06 14.21 -16.46
C TYR A 69 16.80 13.41 -15.37
N ALA A 70 18.02 12.92 -15.64
CA ALA A 70 18.77 12.06 -14.71
C ALA A 70 19.03 12.69 -13.33
N ALA A 71 19.11 14.01 -13.22
CA ALA A 71 19.31 14.70 -11.94
C ALA A 71 17.98 14.88 -11.19
N GLU A 72 16.91 15.20 -11.91
CA GLU A 72 15.57 15.44 -11.42
C GLU A 72 14.88 14.15 -10.92
N MET A 73 15.26 13.00 -11.48
CA MET A 73 14.79 11.68 -11.04
C MET A 73 15.37 11.23 -9.67
N VAL A 74 16.42 11.86 -9.15
CA VAL A 74 17.15 11.36 -7.96
C VAL A 74 16.26 11.29 -6.71
N VAL A 75 15.64 12.41 -6.31
CA VAL A 75 14.81 12.46 -5.09
C VAL A 75 13.55 11.59 -5.22
N PRO A 76 12.79 11.62 -6.34
CA PRO A 76 11.67 10.70 -6.54
C PRO A 76 12.03 9.22 -6.43
N ILE A 77 13.17 8.79 -7.00
CA ILE A 77 13.57 7.37 -6.93
C ILE A 77 14.06 7.00 -5.54
N GLN A 78 14.72 7.90 -4.82
CA GLN A 78 15.05 7.69 -3.39
C GLN A 78 13.77 7.52 -2.56
N ASN A 79 12.78 8.39 -2.73
CA ASN A 79 11.48 8.27 -2.05
C ASN A 79 10.75 6.96 -2.39
N ALA A 80 10.78 6.55 -3.66
CA ALA A 80 10.18 5.28 -4.09
C ALA A 80 10.89 4.06 -3.50
N VAL A 81 12.23 4.09 -3.45
CA VAL A 81 13.08 3.10 -2.78
C VAL A 81 12.77 3.01 -1.29
N ASP A 82 12.68 4.14 -0.59
CA ASP A 82 12.37 4.19 0.84
C ASP A 82 10.93 3.69 1.11
N THR A 83 9.98 4.01 0.24
CA THR A 83 8.59 3.54 0.34
C THR A 83 8.49 2.01 0.25
N TRP A 84 9.16 1.39 -0.74
CA TRP A 84 9.23 -0.08 -0.84
C TRP A 84 10.08 -0.72 0.26
N ASN A 85 11.14 -0.08 0.75
CA ASN A 85 11.93 -0.58 1.88
C ASN A 85 11.15 -0.63 3.19
N ASN A 86 10.30 0.37 3.44
CA ASN A 86 9.53 0.45 4.68
C ASN A 86 8.37 -0.57 4.73
N LEU A 87 7.76 -0.90 3.59
CA LEU A 87 6.56 -1.77 3.51
C LEU A 87 5.46 -1.35 4.50
N ILE A 88 5.29 -0.04 4.69
CA ILE A 88 4.27 0.56 5.55
C ILE A 88 3.06 0.89 4.66
N PRO A 89 1.91 0.22 4.84
CA PRO A 89 0.71 0.58 4.10
C PRO A 89 0.12 1.88 4.66
N THR A 90 -0.61 2.62 3.83
CA THR A 90 -1.36 3.84 4.14
C THR A 90 -2.79 3.78 3.63
N THR A 91 -3.62 4.73 4.07
CA THR A 91 -4.87 5.13 3.40
C THR A 91 -4.74 6.59 2.97
N GLU A 92 -5.71 7.11 2.21
CA GLU A 92 -5.67 8.45 1.60
C GLU A 92 -4.38 8.70 0.80
N ASN A 93 -3.88 7.65 0.13
CA ASN A 93 -2.64 7.73 -0.66
C ASN A 93 -2.83 8.45 -2.00
N VAL A 94 -4.07 8.59 -2.48
CA VAL A 94 -4.41 9.30 -3.73
C VAL A 94 -4.70 10.77 -3.45
N VAL A 95 -3.73 11.64 -3.71
CA VAL A 95 -3.80 13.08 -3.39
C VAL A 95 -3.98 13.91 -4.67
N ARG A 96 -5.13 14.57 -4.81
CA ARG A 96 -5.38 15.63 -5.82
C ARG A 96 -5.44 17.01 -5.18
N GLU A 97 -6.41 17.21 -4.29
CA GLU A 97 -6.54 18.46 -3.55
C GLU A 97 -5.40 18.58 -2.53
N GLY A 98 -4.66 19.70 -2.56
CA GLY A 98 -3.46 19.87 -1.76
C GLY A 98 -2.21 19.13 -2.28
N SER A 99 -2.29 18.45 -3.44
CA SER A 99 -1.09 17.94 -4.13
C SER A 99 -0.19 19.09 -4.61
N ASN A 100 1.12 18.86 -4.64
CA ASN A 100 2.06 19.78 -5.30
C ASN A 100 2.15 19.56 -6.83
N VAL A 101 1.48 18.54 -7.37
CA VAL A 101 1.49 18.17 -8.78
C VAL A 101 0.55 19.07 -9.60
N PRO A 102 1.02 19.79 -10.62
CA PRO A 102 0.15 20.59 -11.49
C PRO A 102 -0.86 19.73 -12.25
N ALA A 103 -2.11 20.21 -12.39
CA ALA A 103 -3.22 19.47 -12.99
C ALA A 103 -3.01 18.92 -14.42
N HIS A 104 -1.99 19.41 -15.13
CA HIS A 104 -1.62 19.02 -16.50
C HIS A 104 -0.34 18.17 -16.56
N GLN A 105 0.22 17.78 -15.41
CA GLN A 105 1.44 16.97 -15.29
C GLN A 105 1.14 15.65 -14.58
N PHE A 106 1.88 14.61 -14.91
CA PHE A 106 1.89 13.35 -14.18
C PHE A 106 3.00 13.37 -13.13
N ASP A 107 2.71 12.86 -11.93
CA ASP A 107 3.72 12.74 -10.89
C ASP A 107 4.72 11.63 -11.22
N PHE A 108 5.97 12.02 -11.47
CA PHE A 108 7.02 11.05 -11.79
C PHE A 108 7.27 10.08 -10.63
N GLU A 109 7.21 10.54 -9.37
CA GLU A 109 7.45 9.70 -8.20
C GLU A 109 6.41 8.56 -8.10
N SER A 110 5.13 8.87 -8.29
CA SER A 110 4.04 7.89 -8.27
C SER A 110 4.20 6.82 -9.35
N VAL A 111 4.53 7.23 -10.59
CA VAL A 111 4.77 6.28 -11.68
C VAL A 111 6.07 5.49 -11.46
N ALA A 112 7.13 6.14 -10.96
CA ALA A 112 8.37 5.45 -10.61
C ALA A 112 8.17 4.40 -9.51
N LEU A 113 7.32 4.66 -8.51
CA LEU A 113 6.95 3.72 -7.45
C LEU A 113 6.18 2.51 -8.00
N HIS A 114 5.27 2.75 -8.94
CA HIS A 114 4.50 1.73 -9.67
C HIS A 114 5.41 0.81 -10.48
N GLU A 115 6.21 1.37 -11.39
CA GLU A 115 7.13 0.59 -12.24
C GLU A 115 8.21 -0.14 -11.42
N LEU A 116 8.59 0.41 -10.26
CA LEU A 116 9.48 -0.29 -9.33
C LEU A 116 8.86 -1.58 -8.80
N GLY A 117 7.55 -1.59 -8.48
CA GLY A 117 6.87 -2.80 -8.05
C GLY A 117 6.83 -3.90 -9.12
N HIS A 118 6.71 -3.56 -10.41
CA HIS A 118 6.84 -4.51 -11.53
C HIS A 118 8.22 -5.16 -11.52
N CYS A 119 9.25 -4.33 -11.35
CA CYS A 119 10.64 -4.76 -11.24
C CYS A 119 10.96 -5.51 -9.92
N LEU A 120 10.00 -5.61 -8.98
CA LEU A 120 10.01 -6.51 -7.81
C LEU A 120 9.12 -7.75 -7.98
N GLY A 121 8.35 -7.86 -9.07
CA GLY A 121 7.49 -9.01 -9.41
C GLY A 121 5.98 -8.80 -9.24
N LEU A 122 5.52 -7.61 -8.83
CA LEU A 122 4.09 -7.22 -8.70
C LEU A 122 3.56 -6.56 -9.99
N GLY A 123 2.37 -5.92 -10.03
CA GLY A 123 1.80 -5.37 -11.28
C GLY A 123 0.49 -4.54 -11.26
N HIS A 124 -0.60 -4.71 -12.04
CA HIS A 124 -1.95 -4.12 -11.78
C HIS A 124 -3.05 -5.10 -11.19
N PRO A 125 -3.72 -4.84 -10.03
CA PRO A 125 -4.68 -5.79 -9.40
C PRO A 125 -6.01 -5.88 -10.17
N ASN A 126 -6.14 -5.08 -11.20
CA ASN A 126 -7.25 -5.03 -12.13
C ASN A 126 -6.87 -5.64 -13.49
N LEU A 127 -7.84 -5.89 -14.36
CA LEU A 127 -7.63 -6.40 -15.72
C LEU A 127 -6.79 -5.46 -16.60
N ALA A 128 -6.75 -4.17 -16.27
CA ALA A 128 -5.84 -3.17 -16.84
C ALA A 128 -5.86 -3.16 -18.39
N SER A 129 -4.83 -2.63 -19.06
CA SER A 129 -4.82 -2.47 -20.52
C SER A 129 -4.39 -3.73 -21.27
N GLU A 130 -3.61 -4.61 -20.64
CA GLU A 130 -3.16 -5.90 -21.16
C GLU A 130 -4.30 -6.89 -21.43
N SER A 131 -5.44 -6.76 -20.73
CA SER A 131 -6.66 -7.54 -21.01
C SER A 131 -7.23 -7.28 -22.41
N GLY A 132 -6.87 -6.17 -23.05
CA GLY A 132 -7.47 -5.68 -24.28
C GLY A 132 -8.85 -5.02 -24.09
N LEU A 133 -9.33 -4.89 -22.85
CA LEU A 133 -10.58 -4.21 -22.52
C LEU A 133 -10.44 -2.69 -22.61
N THR A 134 -11.56 -1.97 -22.52
CA THR A 134 -11.61 -0.50 -22.63
C THR A 134 -12.52 0.12 -21.57
N GLY A 135 -12.24 1.37 -21.18
CA GLY A 135 -13.02 2.06 -20.16
C GLY A 135 -12.94 1.37 -18.78
N MET A 136 -14.06 1.38 -18.06
CA MET A 136 -14.14 0.86 -16.68
C MET A 136 -14.04 -0.67 -16.59
N ASP A 137 -14.21 -1.39 -17.70
CA ASP A 137 -14.04 -2.85 -17.76
C ASP A 137 -12.62 -3.30 -17.39
N ARG A 138 -11.65 -2.37 -17.47
CA ARG A 138 -10.28 -2.59 -17.00
C ARG A 138 -10.17 -2.69 -15.49
N ASN A 139 -11.14 -2.22 -14.72
CA ASN A 139 -11.06 -2.13 -13.25
C ASN A 139 -11.54 -3.39 -12.54
N TYR A 140 -12.14 -4.37 -13.24
CA TYR A 140 -12.47 -5.68 -12.67
C TYR A 140 -11.21 -6.38 -12.16
N THR A 141 -11.30 -7.12 -11.05
CA THR A 141 -10.14 -7.80 -10.44
C THR A 141 -9.41 -8.72 -11.43
N SER A 142 -8.08 -8.69 -11.36
CA SER A 142 -7.18 -9.41 -12.25
C SER A 142 -7.48 -10.91 -12.28
N SER A 143 -7.52 -11.44 -13.49
CA SER A 143 -7.96 -12.80 -13.79
C SER A 143 -7.52 -13.19 -15.20
N THR A 144 -7.59 -14.49 -15.50
CA THR A 144 -7.60 -14.95 -16.88
C THR A 144 -9.01 -15.35 -17.27
N LYS A 145 -9.37 -15.08 -18.53
CA LYS A 145 -10.57 -15.58 -19.19
C LYS A 145 -10.86 -17.05 -18.85
N GLY A 146 -12.13 -17.42 -18.74
CA GLY A 146 -12.56 -18.79 -18.46
C GLY A 146 -12.40 -19.80 -19.60
N ALA A 147 -13.04 -20.96 -19.46
CA ALA A 147 -13.09 -22.00 -20.48
C ALA A 147 -13.90 -21.57 -21.72
N ASP A 148 -14.82 -20.61 -21.57
CA ASP A 148 -15.54 -19.99 -22.70
C ASP A 148 -14.65 -19.07 -23.57
N GLY A 149 -13.47 -18.68 -23.07
CA GLY A 149 -12.52 -17.82 -23.77
C GLY A 149 -12.86 -16.33 -23.77
N GLN A 150 -13.78 -15.88 -22.92
CA GLN A 150 -14.16 -14.48 -22.66
C GLN A 150 -13.82 -14.06 -21.23
N PHE A 151 -13.92 -12.76 -20.94
CA PHE A 151 -14.00 -12.29 -19.56
C PHE A 151 -15.46 -12.18 -19.17
N ASN A 152 -15.81 -12.52 -17.94
CA ASN A 152 -17.16 -12.34 -17.41
C ASN A 152 -17.18 -11.06 -16.54
N LEU A 153 -17.89 -10.03 -17.00
CA LEU A 153 -17.78 -8.66 -16.49
C LEU A 153 -19.14 -8.17 -15.99
N ALA A 154 -19.51 -8.52 -14.76
CA ALA A 154 -20.74 -8.05 -14.11
C ALA A 154 -20.48 -7.71 -12.64
N SER A 155 -20.75 -6.46 -12.24
CA SER A 155 -20.39 -5.89 -10.94
C SER A 155 -21.37 -6.19 -9.79
N GLY A 156 -21.83 -7.42 -9.71
CA GLY A 156 -22.58 -7.91 -8.54
C GLY A 156 -23.88 -7.17 -8.23
N ALA A 157 -24.18 -7.05 -6.93
CA ALA A 157 -25.35 -6.38 -6.39
C ALA A 157 -25.03 -4.99 -5.81
N ASP A 158 -23.77 -4.72 -5.42
CA ASP A 158 -23.32 -3.39 -5.02
C ASP A 158 -23.04 -2.45 -6.22
N ALA A 159 -22.93 -3.01 -7.42
CA ALA A 159 -22.63 -2.33 -8.69
C ALA A 159 -21.23 -1.68 -8.77
N VAL A 160 -20.32 -2.03 -7.88
CA VAL A 160 -18.93 -1.55 -7.82
C VAL A 160 -18.01 -2.59 -8.46
N ILE A 161 -17.44 -2.23 -9.62
CA ILE A 161 -16.47 -3.06 -10.34
C ILE A 161 -15.25 -3.35 -9.46
N GLY A 162 -14.82 -4.62 -9.38
CA GLY A 162 -13.69 -5.04 -8.56
C GLY A 162 -14.04 -5.33 -7.10
N SER A 163 -15.33 -5.31 -6.73
CA SER A 163 -15.80 -5.67 -5.40
C SER A 163 -15.79 -7.19 -5.17
N GLY A 164 -16.10 -7.60 -3.94
CA GLY A 164 -16.20 -9.02 -3.58
C GLY A 164 -17.43 -9.75 -4.12
N ASP A 165 -18.46 -9.05 -4.63
CA ASP A 165 -19.69 -9.65 -5.17
C ASP A 165 -19.76 -9.63 -6.71
N ASP A 166 -18.67 -9.22 -7.37
CA ASP A 166 -18.42 -9.37 -8.81
C ASP A 166 -18.77 -10.80 -9.29
N LEU A 167 -19.58 -10.89 -10.36
CA LEU A 167 -20.05 -12.13 -10.97
C LEU A 167 -19.15 -12.50 -12.15
N ARG A 168 -18.04 -13.16 -11.83
CA ARG A 168 -16.94 -13.48 -12.77
C ARG A 168 -17.04 -14.86 -13.44
N GLY A 169 -18.18 -15.54 -13.31
CA GLY A 169 -18.51 -16.79 -14.01
C GLY A 169 -17.43 -17.87 -13.95
N ASP A 170 -16.75 -18.16 -15.06
CA ASP A 170 -15.65 -19.14 -15.13
C ASP A 170 -14.25 -18.52 -15.29
N ASP A 171 -14.11 -17.20 -15.11
CA ASP A 171 -12.81 -16.51 -15.04
C ASP A 171 -11.93 -17.10 -13.93
N VAL A 172 -10.68 -17.40 -14.27
CA VAL A 172 -9.67 -17.88 -13.32
C VAL A 172 -9.06 -16.68 -12.61
N ASN A 173 -9.48 -16.45 -11.36
CA ASN A 173 -8.91 -15.44 -10.47
C ASN A 173 -7.37 -15.51 -10.44
N LEU A 174 -6.70 -14.36 -10.54
CA LEU A 174 -5.27 -14.26 -10.28
C LEU A 174 -4.97 -13.72 -8.87
N HIS A 175 -5.92 -12.99 -8.26
CA HIS A 175 -5.72 -12.16 -7.06
C HIS A 175 -5.70 -12.95 -5.73
N TRP A 176 -4.65 -12.73 -4.95
CA TRP A 176 -4.34 -13.30 -3.65
C TRP A 176 -5.01 -12.43 -2.57
N PHE A 177 -6.25 -12.79 -2.24
CA PHE A 177 -7.06 -12.10 -1.26
C PHE A 177 -6.83 -12.62 0.16
N GLN A 178 -7.06 -11.77 1.16
CA GLN A 178 -7.03 -12.16 2.57
C GLN A 178 -8.27 -13.00 2.92
N LYS A 179 -8.10 -14.29 3.29
CA LYS A 179 -9.19 -15.25 3.50
C LYS A 179 -10.24 -14.81 4.53
N SER A 180 -9.82 -14.04 5.54
CA SER A 180 -10.70 -13.65 6.66
C SER A 180 -11.73 -12.56 6.34
N ASN A 181 -11.52 -11.77 5.27
CA ASN A 181 -12.34 -10.57 5.00
C ASN A 181 -12.39 -10.14 3.52
N ASN A 182 -11.46 -10.59 2.66
CA ASN A 182 -11.28 -10.10 1.29
C ASN A 182 -11.21 -8.57 1.22
N ASN A 183 -10.53 -7.94 2.18
CA ASN A 183 -10.33 -6.50 2.21
C ASN A 183 -8.90 -6.16 1.79
N PRO A 184 -8.67 -5.68 0.55
CA PRO A 184 -7.34 -5.40 0.03
C PRO A 184 -6.72 -4.12 0.63
N PHE A 185 -7.47 -3.36 1.44
CA PHE A 185 -6.95 -2.20 2.17
C PHE A 185 -6.39 -2.58 3.56
N SER A 186 -6.50 -3.85 3.97
CA SER A 186 -5.96 -4.36 5.24
C SER A 186 -4.90 -5.42 5.02
N VAL A 187 -3.92 -5.51 5.95
CA VAL A 187 -2.87 -6.54 5.93
C VAL A 187 -3.01 -7.41 7.16
N ALA A 188 -3.12 -8.73 6.96
CA ALA A 188 -3.06 -9.71 8.05
C ALA A 188 -1.71 -9.66 8.80
N GLU A 189 -1.71 -10.02 10.09
CA GLU A 189 -0.49 -10.06 10.93
C GLU A 189 0.60 -11.00 10.37
N ARG A 190 0.15 -12.10 9.78
CA ARG A 190 0.95 -13.08 9.02
C ARG A 190 0.50 -13.01 7.57
N VAL A 191 1.45 -12.96 6.64
CA VAL A 191 1.17 -12.92 5.20
C VAL A 191 1.83 -14.14 4.55
N ASP A 192 1.04 -15.18 4.35
CA ASP A 192 1.42 -16.42 3.68
C ASP A 192 0.17 -17.16 3.18
N GLN A 193 0.30 -18.35 2.59
CA GLN A 193 -0.85 -19.12 2.05
C GLN A 193 -1.85 -19.61 3.12
N THR A 194 -1.56 -19.44 4.42
CA THR A 194 -2.50 -19.75 5.50
C THR A 194 -3.52 -18.62 5.70
N THR A 195 -3.12 -17.37 5.44
CA THR A 195 -3.95 -16.17 5.60
C THR A 195 -4.42 -15.54 4.29
N TYR A 196 -3.74 -15.82 3.17
CA TYR A 196 -4.12 -15.39 1.81
C TYR A 196 -4.41 -16.58 0.90
N SER A 197 -5.34 -16.41 -0.04
CA SER A 197 -5.66 -17.42 -1.07
C SER A 197 -5.90 -16.76 -2.42
N ARG A 198 -5.73 -17.55 -3.48
CA ARG A 198 -6.27 -17.26 -4.81
C ARG A 198 -7.51 -18.12 -5.12
N ASP A 199 -7.73 -19.20 -4.36
CA ASP A 199 -8.85 -20.11 -4.59
C ASP A 199 -10.13 -19.51 -4.02
N LEU A 200 -11.11 -19.23 -4.89
CA LEU A 200 -12.36 -18.55 -4.54
C LEU A 200 -13.21 -19.31 -3.51
N VAL A 201 -12.94 -20.60 -3.27
CA VAL A 201 -13.60 -21.36 -2.18
C VAL A 201 -13.20 -20.88 -0.78
N ASP A 202 -12.06 -20.18 -0.65
CA ASP A 202 -11.59 -19.58 0.61
C ASP A 202 -12.23 -18.20 0.90
N LEU A 203 -13.11 -17.69 0.03
CA LEU A 203 -13.76 -16.39 0.21
C LEU A 203 -14.71 -16.37 1.43
N PRO A 204 -14.81 -15.22 2.13
CA PRO A 204 -15.86 -14.98 3.11
C PRO A 204 -17.28 -15.24 2.56
N PRO A 205 -18.21 -15.76 3.38
CA PRO A 205 -19.59 -16.00 2.96
C PRO A 205 -20.27 -14.75 2.41
N GLY A 206 -20.90 -14.88 1.24
CA GLY A 206 -21.59 -13.79 0.55
C GLY A 206 -20.76 -13.07 -0.52
N GLN A 207 -19.52 -13.49 -0.74
CA GLN A 207 -18.65 -13.00 -1.81
C GLN A 207 -18.47 -14.07 -2.90
N SER A 208 -18.28 -13.64 -4.14
CA SER A 208 -18.10 -14.47 -5.34
C SER A 208 -16.77 -14.27 -6.04
N PHE A 209 -16.04 -13.18 -5.75
CA PHE A 209 -14.70 -12.97 -6.30
C PHE A 209 -13.75 -12.25 -5.34
N ALA A 210 -12.46 -12.26 -5.67
CA ALA A 210 -11.44 -11.46 -4.99
C ALA A 210 -11.68 -9.97 -5.24
N ALA A 211 -11.60 -9.15 -4.19
CA ALA A 211 -11.76 -7.70 -4.30
C ALA A 211 -10.39 -7.03 -4.52
N ASN A 212 -10.31 -6.08 -5.45
CA ASN A 212 -9.10 -5.30 -5.69
C ASN A 212 -9.11 -3.95 -4.96
N ALA A 213 -7.93 -3.36 -4.77
CA ALA A 213 -7.77 -2.06 -4.12
C ALA A 213 -8.04 -0.88 -5.09
N ASP A 214 -9.15 -0.90 -5.83
CA ASP A 214 -9.65 0.26 -6.60
C ASP A 214 -10.27 1.32 -5.67
N ARG A 215 -10.08 2.61 -5.99
CA ARG A 215 -10.64 3.73 -5.20
C ARG A 215 -12.16 3.72 -4.99
N ASN A 216 -12.92 3.03 -5.84
CA ASN A 216 -14.36 2.86 -5.66
C ASN A 216 -14.70 1.70 -4.71
N VAL A 217 -13.92 0.61 -4.74
CA VAL A 217 -14.03 -0.48 -3.76
C VAL A 217 -13.71 0.05 -2.36
N GLY A 218 -12.68 0.90 -2.21
CA GLY A 218 -12.34 1.55 -0.92
C GLY A 218 -13.52 2.26 -0.26
N ARG A 219 -14.38 2.92 -1.05
CA ARG A 219 -15.56 3.64 -0.55
C ARG A 219 -16.59 2.71 0.10
N LEU A 220 -16.69 1.45 -0.31
CA LEU A 220 -17.55 0.45 0.35
C LEU A 220 -17.10 0.16 1.79
N TRP A 221 -15.79 0.26 2.04
CA TRP A 221 -15.17 0.07 3.36
C TRP A 221 -15.10 1.37 4.19
N GLY A 222 -15.65 2.48 3.68
CA GLY A 222 -15.50 3.81 4.30
C GLY A 222 -14.09 4.39 4.19
N ILE A 223 -13.28 3.87 3.26
CA ILE A 223 -11.90 4.28 3.02
C ILE A 223 -11.89 5.18 1.78
N HIS A 224 -11.63 6.46 1.98
CA HIS A 224 -11.63 7.46 0.90
C HIS A 224 -10.24 7.58 0.27
N ASP A 225 -10.21 7.98 -1.00
CA ASP A 225 -9.02 8.38 -1.76
C ASP A 225 -7.81 7.45 -1.57
N THR A 226 -8.09 6.14 -1.56
CA THR A 226 -7.11 5.07 -1.37
C THR A 226 -7.19 4.11 -2.53
N GLU A 227 -6.05 3.80 -3.12
CA GLU A 227 -5.94 2.90 -4.27
C GLU A 227 -4.56 2.25 -4.27
N ALA A 228 -4.47 0.95 -4.60
CA ALA A 228 -3.17 0.30 -4.74
C ALA A 228 -2.30 1.13 -5.67
N VAL A 229 -1.04 1.38 -5.27
CA VAL A 229 -0.07 2.13 -6.09
C VAL A 229 0.00 1.54 -7.48
N MET A 230 -0.18 0.23 -7.53
CA MET A 230 -0.07 -0.48 -8.75
C MET A 230 -1.37 -0.63 -9.55
N GLN A 231 -2.51 -0.12 -9.07
CA GLN A 231 -3.73 -0.03 -9.90
C GLN A 231 -3.42 0.74 -11.18
N GLN A 232 -3.69 0.14 -12.35
CA GLN A 232 -3.47 0.87 -13.60
C GLN A 232 -4.55 1.93 -13.76
N GLY A 233 -4.16 3.20 -13.77
CA GLY A 233 -5.12 4.29 -14.01
C GLY A 233 -4.72 5.69 -13.55
N ILE A 234 -3.49 5.93 -13.10
CA ILE A 234 -3.04 7.25 -12.63
C ILE A 234 -3.34 8.35 -13.65
N ILE A 235 -3.76 9.52 -13.15
CA ILE A 235 -4.13 10.68 -13.96
C ILE A 235 -3.23 11.90 -13.68
N SER A 236 -3.28 12.91 -14.54
CA SER A 236 -2.54 14.15 -14.32
C SER A 236 -3.11 14.97 -13.15
N GLY A 237 -2.24 15.62 -12.37
CA GLY A 237 -2.62 16.37 -11.17
C GLY A 237 -2.82 15.53 -9.90
N GLU A 238 -2.52 14.24 -9.95
CA GLU A 238 -2.64 13.30 -8.83
C GLU A 238 -1.25 12.84 -8.37
N ALA A 239 -1.10 12.62 -7.06
CA ALA A 239 0.06 11.96 -6.46
C ALA A 239 -0.41 10.71 -5.70
N GLN A 240 0.37 9.62 -5.79
CA GLN A 240 0.12 8.31 -5.23
C GLN A 240 1.45 7.68 -4.77
N ARG A 241 2.08 8.31 -3.75
CA ARG A 241 3.47 8.07 -3.36
C ARG A 241 3.66 7.11 -2.17
N THR A 242 2.61 6.42 -1.75
CA THR A 242 2.65 5.50 -0.58
C THR A 242 1.82 4.25 -0.86
N LEU A 243 2.31 3.10 -0.37
CA LEU A 243 1.72 1.77 -0.61
C LEU A 243 0.40 1.58 0.14
N THR A 244 -0.50 0.75 -0.39
CA THR A 244 -1.69 0.27 0.32
C THR A 244 -1.47 -1.12 0.94
N GLY A 245 -2.52 -1.68 1.54
CA GLY A 245 -2.51 -3.05 2.04
C GLY A 245 -2.17 -4.08 0.97
N ASP A 246 -2.77 -3.98 -0.22
CA ASP A 246 -2.61 -4.94 -1.32
C ASP A 246 -1.16 -4.99 -1.83
N ASP A 247 -0.56 -3.82 -2.04
CA ASP A 247 0.83 -3.68 -2.49
C ASP A 247 1.80 -4.35 -1.47
N VAL A 248 1.61 -4.06 -0.17
CA VAL A 248 2.43 -4.60 0.92
C VAL A 248 2.21 -6.09 1.14
N ALA A 249 0.95 -6.56 1.10
CA ALA A 249 0.60 -7.96 1.28
C ALA A 249 1.18 -8.82 0.16
N THR A 250 1.15 -8.35 -1.09
CA THR A 250 1.62 -9.12 -2.24
C THR A 250 3.13 -9.35 -2.20
N LEU A 251 3.91 -8.29 -1.94
CA LEU A 251 5.36 -8.43 -1.81
C LEU A 251 5.74 -9.28 -0.58
N ARG A 252 5.00 -9.15 0.53
CA ARG A 252 5.20 -10.02 1.71
C ARG A 252 4.82 -11.48 1.45
N LEU A 253 3.87 -11.77 0.57
CA LEU A 253 3.56 -13.13 0.15
C LEU A 253 4.71 -13.72 -0.67
N ALA A 254 5.32 -12.97 -1.59
CA ALA A 254 6.54 -13.43 -2.27
C ALA A 254 7.70 -13.65 -1.28
N MET A 255 7.83 -12.79 -0.28
CA MET A 255 8.82 -12.92 0.81
C MET A 255 8.63 -14.17 1.69
N SER A 256 7.48 -14.86 1.62
CA SER A 256 7.26 -16.19 2.22
C SER A 256 7.83 -17.36 1.40
N GLY A 257 8.64 -17.06 0.37
CA GLY A 257 9.50 -18.02 -0.31
C GLY A 257 8.80 -18.95 -1.30
N LEU A 258 9.41 -20.12 -1.52
CA LEU A 258 8.96 -21.17 -2.43
C LEU A 258 7.87 -22.04 -1.81
N ASP A 259 7.94 -22.31 -0.51
CA ASP A 259 6.91 -23.12 0.15
C ASP A 259 5.62 -22.32 0.43
N ARG A 260 5.73 -20.97 0.45
CA ARG A 260 4.67 -19.98 0.67
C ARG A 260 4.10 -20.01 2.10
N LEU A 261 4.95 -20.30 3.07
CA LEU A 261 4.71 -20.21 4.51
C LEU A 261 5.64 -19.16 5.12
N ALA A 262 5.19 -18.43 6.13
CA ALA A 262 6.06 -17.49 6.84
C ALA A 262 6.70 -18.13 8.09
N GLY A 263 7.96 -17.78 8.36
CA GLY A 263 8.77 -18.32 9.46
C GLY A 263 9.53 -19.60 9.10
N THR A 264 9.82 -19.81 7.82
CA THR A 264 10.50 -20.97 7.23
C THR A 264 11.91 -20.58 6.75
N THR A 265 12.60 -21.45 6.00
CA THR A 265 14.04 -21.30 5.70
C THR A 265 14.35 -20.57 4.40
N ASP A 266 13.33 -20.41 3.56
CA ASP A 266 13.33 -19.79 2.24
C ASP A 266 12.70 -18.38 2.25
N ASP A 267 12.18 -17.95 3.41
CA ASP A 267 11.74 -16.58 3.72
C ASP A 267 12.84 -15.53 3.54
N TYR A 268 12.56 -14.44 2.84
CA TYR A 268 13.52 -13.35 2.64
C TYR A 268 12.95 -11.97 2.99
N THR A 269 13.84 -11.03 3.30
CA THR A 269 13.55 -9.60 3.27
C THR A 269 14.18 -8.99 2.02
N VAL A 270 13.46 -8.13 1.32
CA VAL A 270 14.03 -7.33 0.23
C VAL A 270 14.47 -5.97 0.78
N GLN A 271 15.67 -5.56 0.42
CA GLN A 271 16.23 -4.25 0.73
C GLN A 271 16.72 -3.60 -0.57
N LEU A 272 16.09 -2.51 -0.97
CA LEU A 272 16.47 -1.73 -2.12
C LEU A 272 17.59 -0.75 -1.75
N GLU A 273 18.68 -0.75 -2.53
CA GLU A 273 19.81 0.16 -2.36
C GLU A 273 19.91 1.12 -3.55
N PHE A 274 19.65 2.41 -3.35
CA PHE A 274 19.81 3.41 -4.39
C PHE A 274 21.30 3.74 -4.61
N VAL A 275 21.87 3.29 -5.73
CA VAL A 275 23.30 3.44 -6.07
C VAL A 275 23.61 4.69 -6.91
N GLY A 276 22.62 5.57 -7.12
CA GLY A 276 22.79 6.81 -7.87
C GLY A 276 22.79 6.62 -9.40
N LEU A 277 23.61 7.40 -10.10
CA LEU A 277 23.72 7.34 -11.56
C LEU A 277 24.59 6.14 -11.97
N SER A 278 23.97 5.03 -12.38
CA SER A 278 24.61 3.77 -12.74
C SER A 278 23.75 2.91 -13.67
N ASP A 279 24.32 2.44 -14.78
CA ASP A 279 23.72 1.42 -15.67
C ASP A 279 23.90 -0.02 -15.14
N ASN A 280 24.74 -0.19 -14.10
CA ASN A 280 25.17 -1.49 -13.57
C ASN A 280 24.30 -1.99 -12.41
N ALA A 281 23.17 -1.34 -12.14
CA ALA A 281 22.21 -1.78 -11.13
C ALA A 281 21.29 -2.89 -11.64
N ASP A 282 20.74 -3.67 -10.71
CA ASP A 282 19.76 -4.73 -10.97
C ASP A 282 18.51 -4.15 -11.63
N ILE A 283 18.04 -3.02 -11.10
CA ILE A 283 16.95 -2.20 -11.65
C ILE A 283 17.53 -0.85 -12.09
N VAL A 284 17.34 -0.45 -13.35
CA VAL A 284 17.81 0.85 -13.87
C VAL A 284 16.65 1.65 -14.47
N PHE A 285 16.49 2.89 -14.01
CA PHE A 285 15.53 3.88 -14.49
C PHE A 285 16.12 4.70 -15.65
N SER A 286 15.33 4.95 -16.69
CA SER A 286 15.74 5.78 -17.82
C SER A 286 14.57 6.35 -18.62
N PHE A 287 14.80 7.47 -19.30
CA PHE A 287 13.87 8.02 -20.28
C PHE A 287 14.18 7.49 -21.68
N ASP A 288 13.29 6.64 -22.22
CA ASP A 288 13.35 6.13 -23.59
C ASP A 288 11.92 5.94 -24.16
N GLY A 289 11.46 6.95 -24.90
CA GLY A 289 10.16 6.93 -25.57
C GLY A 289 10.07 5.97 -26.77
N SER A 290 11.14 5.23 -27.10
CA SER A 290 11.07 4.10 -28.04
C SER A 290 10.72 2.78 -27.36
N ARG A 291 10.85 2.70 -26.02
CA ARG A 291 10.47 1.56 -25.18
C ARG A 291 9.10 1.77 -24.53
N ALA A 292 8.85 2.97 -24.01
CA ALA A 292 7.62 3.31 -23.30
C ALA A 292 6.72 4.28 -24.09
N SER A 293 5.44 3.98 -24.19
CA SER A 293 4.42 4.96 -24.63
C SER A 293 4.06 5.96 -23.52
N PHE A 294 4.09 5.51 -22.26
CA PHE A 294 3.90 6.33 -21.06
C PHE A 294 5.03 6.04 -20.07
N ALA A 295 4.96 4.88 -19.41
CA ALA A 295 6.02 4.24 -18.65
C ALA A 295 5.92 2.70 -18.80
N VAL A 296 6.99 1.96 -18.48
CA VAL A 296 7.01 0.49 -18.37
C VAL A 296 8.29 0.00 -17.65
N CYS A 297 8.17 -0.97 -16.76
CA CYS A 297 9.26 -1.87 -16.34
C CYS A 297 9.34 -3.06 -17.31
N GLU A 298 10.50 -3.23 -17.96
CA GLU A 298 10.84 -4.46 -18.65
C GLU A 298 11.67 -5.36 -17.74
N ILE A 299 11.16 -6.55 -17.44
CA ILE A 299 11.87 -7.58 -16.68
C ILE A 299 12.44 -8.68 -17.56
N ARG A 300 13.55 -9.27 -17.10
CA ARG A 300 14.01 -10.59 -17.54
C ARG A 300 13.99 -11.52 -16.34
N ALA A 301 13.27 -12.62 -16.40
CA ALA A 301 13.20 -13.59 -15.32
C ALA A 301 13.63 -15.00 -15.75
N VAL A 302 13.92 -15.83 -14.76
CA VAL A 302 14.24 -17.25 -14.91
C VAL A 302 13.32 -18.05 -14.00
N GLN A 303 12.70 -19.11 -14.52
CA GLN A 303 11.93 -20.05 -13.71
C GLN A 303 12.88 -20.84 -12.79
N ILE A 304 12.64 -20.78 -11.48
CA ILE A 304 13.44 -21.50 -10.45
C ILE A 304 12.71 -22.73 -9.90
N ASP A 305 11.38 -22.74 -9.97
CA ASP A 305 10.49 -23.86 -9.68
C ASP A 305 9.29 -23.79 -10.66
N PRO A 306 8.59 -24.90 -11.00
CA PRO A 306 7.31 -24.86 -11.70
C PRO A 306 6.34 -23.72 -11.33
N LEU A 307 6.28 -23.26 -10.08
CA LEU A 307 5.44 -22.14 -9.63
C LEU A 307 6.18 -20.82 -9.37
N HIS A 308 7.51 -20.76 -9.50
CA HIS A 308 8.28 -19.59 -9.08
C HIS A 308 9.28 -19.10 -10.12
N PHE A 309 9.29 -17.79 -10.33
CA PHE A 309 10.25 -17.08 -11.19
C PHE A 309 11.10 -16.13 -10.34
N THR A 310 12.36 -15.93 -10.72
CA THR A 310 13.22 -14.89 -10.15
C THR A 310 13.60 -13.88 -11.23
N ILE A 311 13.47 -12.59 -10.94
CA ILE A 311 13.95 -11.55 -11.84
C ILE A 311 15.49 -11.60 -11.85
N SER A 312 16.07 -11.37 -13.02
CA SER A 312 17.52 -11.32 -13.25
C SER A 312 18.00 -9.94 -13.71
N GLN A 313 17.06 -9.09 -14.17
CA GLN A 313 17.29 -7.70 -14.58
C GLN A 313 15.94 -6.99 -14.70
N GLY A 314 15.82 -5.78 -14.15
CA GLY A 314 14.70 -4.86 -14.39
C GLY A 314 15.17 -3.59 -15.10
N ARG A 315 14.41 -3.06 -16.05
CA ARG A 315 14.72 -1.81 -16.76
C ARG A 315 13.46 -0.97 -16.91
N ILE A 316 13.43 0.18 -16.25
CA ILE A 316 12.26 1.07 -16.21
C ILE A 316 12.46 2.19 -17.22
N TYR A 317 11.46 2.36 -18.08
CA TYR A 317 11.46 3.31 -19.19
C TYR A 317 10.30 4.30 -19.07
N PHE A 318 10.58 5.58 -19.27
CA PHE A 318 9.55 6.65 -19.32
C PHE A 318 9.59 7.38 -20.67
N ASN A 319 8.43 7.86 -21.12
CA ASN A 319 8.34 8.69 -22.31
C ASN A 319 8.61 10.17 -22.00
N ALA A 320 9.69 10.72 -22.58
CA ALA A 320 10.10 12.12 -22.36
C ALA A 320 9.14 13.16 -22.95
N ASN A 321 8.16 12.75 -23.76
CA ASN A 321 7.15 13.64 -24.35
C ASN A 321 5.92 13.84 -23.44
N ILE A 322 5.85 13.13 -22.31
CA ILE A 322 4.82 13.34 -21.27
C ILE A 322 5.24 14.50 -20.38
N ALA A 323 4.29 15.30 -19.92
CA ALA A 323 4.54 16.40 -18.99
C ALA A 323 4.72 15.84 -17.57
N TRP A 324 5.97 15.71 -17.12
CA TRP A 324 6.31 15.17 -15.80
C TRP A 324 6.48 16.25 -14.74
N PHE A 325 5.96 15.98 -13.55
CA PHE A 325 6.32 16.66 -12.32
C PHE A 325 7.34 15.82 -11.56
N PHE A 326 8.48 16.42 -11.18
CA PHE A 326 9.51 15.77 -10.36
C PHE A 326 9.43 16.34 -8.95
N ASN A 327 9.14 15.49 -7.97
CA ASN A 327 9.08 15.87 -6.56
C ASN A 327 10.51 16.00 -6.00
N ASP A 328 10.88 17.20 -5.52
CA ASP A 328 12.20 17.50 -4.95
C ASP A 328 12.24 17.45 -3.41
N VAL A 329 11.11 17.10 -2.78
CA VAL A 329 10.96 16.99 -1.32
C VAL A 329 11.07 15.53 -0.88
N PRO A 330 11.97 15.18 0.07
CA PRO A 330 12.04 13.84 0.65
C PRO A 330 10.74 13.39 1.30
N ALA A 331 10.45 12.09 1.22
CA ALA A 331 9.24 11.50 1.80
C ALA A 331 9.21 11.63 3.34
N PRO A 332 8.06 11.95 3.95
CA PRO A 332 7.93 11.98 5.41
C PRO A 332 8.03 10.57 6.00
N THR A 333 8.74 10.44 7.12
CA THR A 333 8.89 9.17 7.86
C THR A 333 8.36 9.32 9.29
N PRO A 334 7.38 8.52 9.74
CA PRO A 334 6.60 7.57 8.93
C PRO A 334 5.70 8.30 7.92
N PRO A 335 5.21 7.59 6.87
CA PRO A 335 4.29 8.18 5.90
C PRO A 335 3.00 8.69 6.55
N LYS A 336 2.39 9.74 5.98
CA LYS A 336 1.09 10.24 6.43
C LYS A 336 0.05 9.10 6.36
N TYR A 337 -0.85 9.02 7.34
CA TYR A 337 -1.92 8.01 7.43
C TYR A 337 -1.48 6.54 7.59
N SER A 338 -0.19 6.28 7.85
CA SER A 338 0.31 4.96 8.24
C SER A 338 -0.08 4.53 9.67
N THR A 339 -0.49 5.48 10.50
CA THR A 339 -0.89 5.28 11.90
C THR A 339 -2.18 6.02 12.20
N PRO A 340 -2.93 5.62 13.26
CA PRO A 340 -4.02 6.42 13.78
C PRO A 340 -3.60 7.87 14.06
N SER A 341 -4.41 8.79 13.59
CA SER A 341 -4.26 10.24 13.78
C SER A 341 -5.51 10.77 14.51
N PRO A 342 -5.56 10.63 15.84
CA PRO A 342 -6.57 11.32 16.65
C PRO A 342 -6.39 12.83 16.54
N ALA A 343 -7.49 13.57 16.65
CA ALA A 343 -7.52 15.03 16.71
C ALA A 343 -8.59 15.49 17.71
N ILE A 344 -8.34 16.60 18.37
CA ILE A 344 -9.26 17.22 19.32
C ILE A 344 -9.34 18.72 19.05
N PHE A 345 -10.56 19.25 19.08
CA PHE A 345 -10.85 20.64 18.75
C PHE A 345 -11.77 21.27 19.80
N ALA A 346 -11.55 22.56 20.06
CA ALA A 346 -12.37 23.41 20.91
C ALA A 346 -12.88 24.58 20.08
N ASN A 347 -14.21 24.74 20.00
CA ASN A 347 -14.89 25.70 19.10
C ASN A 347 -14.34 25.60 17.66
N ASP A 348 -14.20 24.36 17.20
CA ASP A 348 -13.69 23.93 15.91
C ASP A 348 -12.20 24.22 15.60
N ILE A 349 -11.48 24.88 16.52
CA ILE A 349 -10.03 25.20 16.47
C ILE A 349 -9.21 24.09 17.15
N ALA A 350 -7.99 23.83 16.66
CA ALA A 350 -7.00 22.89 17.24
C ALA A 350 -5.87 23.64 17.98
N GLY A 351 -5.10 22.92 18.82
CA GLY A 351 -3.89 23.44 19.46
C GLY A 351 -4.19 24.21 20.75
N SER A 352 -4.65 25.46 20.67
CA SER A 352 -5.09 26.21 21.85
C SER A 352 -6.14 27.29 21.56
N ILE A 353 -6.93 27.62 22.59
CA ILE A 353 -7.95 28.67 22.55
C ILE A 353 -8.08 29.36 23.92
N THR A 354 -8.44 30.64 23.91
CA THR A 354 -8.83 31.38 25.11
C THR A 354 -10.29 31.80 24.98
N LEU A 355 -11.08 31.56 26.03
CA LEU A 355 -12.52 31.87 26.11
C LEU A 355 -12.82 32.76 27.32
N GLN A 356 -13.77 33.67 27.18
CA GLN A 356 -14.35 34.43 28.29
C GLN A 356 -15.49 33.66 28.94
N GLN A 357 -15.89 33.99 30.17
CA GLN A 357 -16.94 33.22 30.87
C GLN A 357 -18.33 33.27 30.18
N ASN A 358 -18.58 34.26 29.32
CA ASN A 358 -19.79 34.38 28.52
C ASN A 358 -19.78 33.52 27.24
N ASP A 359 -18.64 32.94 26.85
CA ASP A 359 -18.54 32.06 25.70
C ASP A 359 -19.15 30.68 25.97
N THR A 360 -19.32 29.88 24.91
CA THR A 360 -19.62 28.45 25.00
C THR A 360 -18.41 27.65 24.56
N LEU A 361 -18.05 26.61 25.31
CA LEU A 361 -17.03 25.64 24.94
C LEU A 361 -17.71 24.41 24.28
N LYS A 362 -17.35 24.13 23.04
CA LYS A 362 -17.70 22.93 22.27
C LYS A 362 -16.43 22.11 22.04
N ILE A 363 -16.35 20.90 22.60
CA ILE A 363 -15.28 19.94 22.32
C ILE A 363 -15.76 18.91 21.29
N THR A 364 -15.00 18.76 20.20
CA THR A 364 -15.20 17.71 19.19
C THR A 364 -13.93 16.89 19.00
N LEU A 365 -14.10 15.59 18.74
CA LEU A 365 -13.02 14.67 18.39
C LEU A 365 -13.12 14.31 16.90
N SER A 366 -11.96 14.08 16.28
CA SER A 366 -11.87 13.30 15.04
C SER A 366 -10.81 12.21 15.22
N LEU A 367 -10.93 11.14 14.42
CA LEU A 367 -9.96 10.06 14.34
C LEU A 367 -9.92 9.60 12.89
N ASN A 368 -8.76 9.77 12.24
CA ASN A 368 -8.44 8.96 11.08
C ASN A 368 -7.69 7.71 11.59
N PRO A 369 -8.24 6.50 11.45
CA PRO A 369 -7.58 5.27 11.93
C PRO A 369 -6.41 4.84 11.03
N GLY A 370 -6.26 5.40 9.83
CA GLY A 370 -5.33 4.91 8.82
C GLY A 370 -5.53 3.42 8.53
N VAL A 371 -4.44 2.70 8.27
CA VAL A 371 -4.42 1.24 8.08
C VAL A 371 -4.74 0.40 9.31
N TYR A 372 -5.01 1.03 10.46
CA TYR A 372 -5.49 0.34 11.65
C TYR A 372 -7.01 0.25 11.69
N ILE A 373 -7.72 0.74 10.66
CA ILE A 373 -9.18 0.61 10.55
C ILE A 373 -9.63 -0.85 10.75
N GLY A 374 -10.60 -1.05 11.64
CA GLY A 374 -11.11 -2.37 12.02
C GLY A 374 -10.28 -3.16 13.05
N LYS A 375 -9.03 -2.76 13.36
CA LYS A 375 -8.23 -3.38 14.45
C LYS A 375 -8.80 -3.02 15.81
N LEU A 376 -8.63 -3.90 16.80
CA LEU A 376 -9.11 -3.67 18.17
C LEU A 376 -8.15 -2.73 18.93
N ALA A 377 -8.70 -1.66 19.52
CA ALA A 377 -7.97 -0.65 20.26
C ALA A 377 -8.76 -0.14 21.49
N ASP A 378 -8.03 0.34 22.50
CA ASP A 378 -8.59 1.15 23.58
C ASP A 378 -8.57 2.65 23.26
N TYR A 379 -9.61 3.36 23.70
CA TYR A 379 -9.83 4.79 23.49
C TYR A 379 -9.92 5.52 24.83
N TRP A 380 -9.27 6.68 24.89
CA TRP A 380 -9.12 7.47 26.12
C TRP A 380 -9.32 8.96 25.86
N LEU A 381 -10.07 9.62 26.73
CA LEU A 381 -10.13 11.08 26.76
C LEU A 381 -9.86 11.57 28.18
N ARG A 382 -8.72 12.22 28.36
CA ARG A 382 -8.25 12.78 29.62
C ARG A 382 -8.43 14.29 29.61
N ALA A 383 -8.92 14.87 30.69
CA ALA A 383 -8.93 16.31 30.92
C ALA A 383 -8.12 16.63 32.19
N ALA A 384 -6.98 17.29 32.02
CA ALA A 384 -6.28 17.95 33.13
C ALA A 384 -6.92 19.33 33.33
N THR A 385 -7.42 19.60 34.54
CA THR A 385 -8.20 20.80 34.86
C THR A 385 -7.62 21.51 36.09
N PRO A 386 -8.00 22.77 36.35
CA PRO A 386 -7.65 23.47 37.60
C PRO A 386 -8.14 22.76 38.88
N MET A 387 -9.08 21.81 38.78
CA MET A 387 -9.64 21.05 39.90
C MET A 387 -9.05 19.64 40.06
N GLY A 388 -8.23 19.16 39.11
CA GLY A 388 -7.71 17.79 39.08
C GLY A 388 -7.84 17.12 37.71
N VAL A 389 -7.60 15.81 37.66
CA VAL A 389 -7.67 15.01 36.43
C VAL A 389 -9.02 14.29 36.34
N PHE A 390 -9.63 14.38 35.16
CA PHE A 390 -10.88 13.70 34.82
C PHE A 390 -10.66 12.82 33.59
N TRP A 391 -11.42 11.73 33.49
CA TRP A 391 -11.43 10.83 32.34
C TRP A 391 -12.86 10.61 31.87
N LEU A 392 -13.06 10.53 30.55
CA LEU A 392 -14.35 10.21 29.96
C LEU A 392 -14.64 8.71 30.11
N SER A 393 -15.80 8.37 30.66
CA SER A 393 -16.29 7.00 30.78
C SER A 393 -16.95 6.47 29.50
N ASP A 394 -17.25 5.17 29.49
CA ASP A 394 -18.10 4.48 28.51
C ASP A 394 -19.55 5.00 28.43
N ARG A 395 -19.92 5.94 29.31
CA ARG A 395 -21.22 6.63 29.33
C ARG A 395 -21.14 8.08 28.86
N PHE A 396 -19.99 8.51 28.34
CA PHE A 396 -19.70 9.90 27.97
C PHE A 396 -19.77 10.89 29.16
N GLU A 397 -19.44 10.42 30.37
CA GLU A 397 -19.38 11.25 31.58
C GLU A 397 -17.91 11.47 31.99
N PHE A 398 -17.52 12.71 32.31
CA PHE A 398 -16.19 12.98 32.87
C PHE A 398 -16.16 12.67 34.37
N ILE A 399 -15.38 11.66 34.75
CA ILE A 399 -15.24 11.18 36.13
C ILE A 399 -13.87 11.60 36.68
N PRO A 400 -13.78 12.22 37.87
CA PRO A 400 -12.51 12.53 38.50
C PRO A 400 -11.77 11.24 38.88
N SER A 401 -10.55 11.06 38.40
CA SER A 401 -9.74 9.85 38.67
C SER A 401 -8.26 10.07 38.38
N ASP A 402 -7.43 9.64 39.33
CA ASP A 402 -5.97 9.57 39.16
C ASP A 402 -5.53 8.36 38.31
N GLN A 403 -6.43 7.42 38.05
CA GLN A 403 -6.22 6.26 37.18
C GLN A 403 -6.99 6.41 35.85
N PRO A 404 -6.45 5.93 34.72
CA PRO A 404 -7.18 5.94 33.45
C PRO A 404 -8.54 5.24 33.53
N ILE A 405 -9.56 5.89 32.97
CA ILE A 405 -10.87 5.29 32.71
C ILE A 405 -11.04 5.22 31.20
N ARG A 406 -11.36 4.03 30.71
CA ARG A 406 -11.55 3.77 29.28
C ARG A 406 -12.86 4.37 28.81
N ALA A 407 -12.81 5.14 27.72
CA ALA A 407 -13.99 5.72 27.07
C ALA A 407 -14.64 4.70 26.12
N TYR A 408 -13.84 3.92 25.39
CA TYR A 408 -14.33 2.85 24.52
C TYR A 408 -13.22 1.80 24.32
N GLY A 409 -13.61 0.55 24.07
CA GLY A 409 -12.69 -0.53 23.72
C GLY A 409 -13.34 -1.40 22.66
N GLY A 410 -12.76 -1.44 21.47
CA GLY A 410 -13.36 -2.09 20.31
C GLY A 410 -12.61 -1.78 19.03
N LYS A 411 -13.27 -1.96 17.87
CA LYS A 411 -12.62 -1.69 16.58
C LYS A 411 -12.32 -0.20 16.40
N LEU A 412 -11.20 0.13 15.77
CA LEU A 412 -10.90 1.47 15.25
C LEU A 412 -11.78 1.79 14.04
N PHE A 413 -12.37 2.98 14.03
CA PHE A 413 -13.22 3.49 12.94
C PHE A 413 -13.02 4.99 12.76
N VAL A 414 -13.43 5.52 11.60
CA VAL A 414 -13.38 6.95 11.30
C VAL A 414 -14.32 7.71 12.22
N ILE A 415 -13.78 8.68 12.96
CA ILE A 415 -14.57 9.66 13.72
C ILE A 415 -14.40 11.01 13.04
N ASP A 416 -15.51 11.64 12.63
CA ASP A 416 -15.50 13.01 12.12
C ASP A 416 -16.28 13.94 13.06
N ARG A 417 -15.57 14.91 13.64
CA ARG A 417 -16.08 16.04 14.45
C ARG A 417 -17.15 15.64 15.49
N PHE A 418 -17.02 14.46 16.08
CA PHE A 418 -17.97 13.93 17.04
C PHE A 418 -17.98 14.80 18.32
N PRO A 419 -19.13 15.39 18.70
CA PRO A 419 -19.22 16.27 19.87
C PRO A 419 -19.22 15.47 21.17
N ILE A 420 -18.25 15.73 22.04
CA ILE A 420 -18.17 15.13 23.38
C ILE A 420 -18.80 16.04 24.44
N LEU A 421 -18.60 17.35 24.31
CA LEU A 421 -19.03 18.33 25.31
C LEU A 421 -19.50 19.61 24.63
N THR A 422 -20.61 20.17 25.10
CA THR A 422 -20.99 21.57 24.82
C THR A 422 -21.48 22.18 26.13
N ILE A 423 -20.79 23.19 26.63
CA ILE A 423 -21.04 23.78 27.95
C ILE A 423 -20.76 25.30 27.95
N PRO A 424 -21.59 26.14 28.59
CA PRO A 424 -21.24 27.54 28.84
C PRO A 424 -19.97 27.65 29.69
N ALA A 425 -19.04 28.53 29.30
CA ALA A 425 -17.74 28.65 29.96
C ALA A 425 -17.84 29.10 31.43
N ASN A 426 -18.89 29.85 31.80
CA ASN A 426 -19.18 30.22 33.20
C ASN A 426 -19.53 29.04 34.14
N GLN A 427 -19.78 27.83 33.61
CA GLN A 427 -19.96 26.63 34.44
C GLN A 427 -18.63 25.95 34.78
N LEU A 428 -17.53 26.41 34.18
CA LEU A 428 -16.18 25.90 34.41
C LEU A 428 -15.37 26.91 35.24
N PRO A 429 -14.55 26.46 36.20
CA PRO A 429 -13.56 27.30 36.88
C PRO A 429 -12.64 28.05 35.90
N LEU A 430 -12.19 29.24 36.31
CA LEU A 430 -11.13 29.96 35.59
C LEU A 430 -9.81 29.18 35.61
N GLY A 431 -9.04 29.29 34.53
CA GLY A 431 -7.74 28.63 34.37
C GLY A 431 -7.62 27.85 33.06
N THR A 432 -6.51 27.12 32.93
CA THR A 432 -6.18 26.33 31.73
C THR A 432 -6.57 24.87 31.92
N TYR A 433 -7.16 24.29 30.88
CA TYR A 433 -7.59 22.92 30.75
C TYR A 433 -6.81 22.29 29.59
N THR A 434 -6.09 21.20 29.82
CA THR A 434 -5.47 20.42 28.75
C THR A 434 -6.30 19.16 28.54
N LEU A 435 -6.97 19.06 27.39
CA LEU A 435 -7.71 17.86 27.00
C LEU A 435 -6.85 17.04 26.03
N THR A 436 -6.72 15.74 26.29
CA THR A 436 -5.93 14.79 25.49
C THR A 436 -6.83 13.64 25.06
N PHE A 437 -7.04 13.51 23.74
CA PHE A 437 -7.68 12.35 23.13
C PHE A 437 -6.59 11.40 22.65
N ALA A 438 -6.66 10.13 23.06
CA ALA A 438 -5.70 9.09 22.72
C ALA A 438 -6.40 7.80 22.29
N VAL A 439 -5.73 7.05 21.41
CA VAL A 439 -6.05 5.68 21.05
C VAL A 439 -4.78 4.84 21.07
N ASP A 440 -4.91 3.59 21.52
CA ASP A 440 -3.79 2.66 21.59
C ASP A 440 -3.72 1.79 20.32
N ASP A 441 -2.62 1.04 20.16
CA ASP A 441 -2.42 0.05 19.09
C ASP A 441 -2.92 -1.35 19.47
N ASN A 442 -3.42 -1.54 20.69
CA ASN A 442 -3.92 -2.80 21.22
C ASN A 442 -5.24 -2.62 22.03
N LEU A 443 -5.85 -3.75 22.42
CA LEU A 443 -7.02 -3.79 23.31
C LEU A 443 -6.69 -4.62 24.57
N ASP A 444 -6.01 -4.03 25.55
CA ASP A 444 -5.61 -4.68 26.81
C ASP A 444 -6.20 -4.01 28.09
N GLY A 445 -6.80 -2.83 27.96
CA GLY A 445 -7.37 -2.04 29.05
C GLY A 445 -6.35 -1.17 29.80
N VAL A 446 -5.13 -1.01 29.29
CA VAL A 446 -4.05 -0.19 29.85
C VAL A 446 -3.82 1.02 28.94
N ALA A 447 -4.00 2.24 29.45
CA ALA A 447 -3.75 3.44 28.65
C ALA A 447 -2.28 3.59 28.28
N ASN A 448 -1.90 3.23 27.06
CA ASN A 448 -0.54 3.40 26.55
C ASN A 448 -0.32 4.84 26.04
N GLY A 449 -1.36 5.44 25.46
CA GLY A 449 -1.30 6.72 24.77
C GLY A 449 -0.56 6.65 23.44
N THR A 450 -0.57 5.49 22.75
CA THR A 450 0.29 5.22 21.59
C THR A 450 0.12 6.27 20.49
N PHE A 451 -1.12 6.68 20.22
CA PHE A 451 -1.44 7.80 19.34
C PHE A 451 -2.31 8.80 20.09
N GLN A 452 -1.93 10.08 20.12
CA GLN A 452 -2.67 11.09 20.88
C GLN A 452 -2.57 12.51 20.30
N ALA A 453 -3.61 13.30 20.53
CA ALA A 453 -3.65 14.73 20.29
C ALA A 453 -4.16 15.48 21.52
N SER A 454 -3.67 16.70 21.73
CA SER A 454 -4.10 17.54 22.86
C SER A 454 -4.50 18.94 22.42
N ILE A 455 -5.33 19.59 23.24
CA ILE A 455 -5.71 21.00 23.12
C ILE A 455 -5.71 21.70 24.48
N ASP A 456 -5.20 22.92 24.51
CA ASP A 456 -5.27 23.80 25.68
C ASP A 456 -6.42 24.80 25.56
N VAL A 457 -7.36 24.77 26.50
CA VAL A 457 -8.47 25.72 26.63
C VAL A 457 -8.24 26.56 27.87
N THR A 458 -8.05 27.87 27.72
CA THR A 458 -7.93 28.79 28.86
C THR A 458 -9.19 29.61 29.04
N ILE A 459 -9.81 29.51 30.22
CA ILE A 459 -11.01 30.29 30.57
C ILE A 459 -10.59 31.48 31.43
N THR A 460 -10.85 32.69 30.92
CA THR A 460 -10.62 33.98 31.57
C THR A 460 -11.95 34.60 32.02
N PRO A 461 -11.93 35.58 32.95
CA PRO A 461 -13.11 36.37 33.33
C PRO A 461 -13.89 36.91 32.12
#